data_AF-A0A7S4VQQ7-F1
#
_entry.id   AF-A0A7S4VQQ7-F1
#
_cell.length_a   1.000
_cell.length_b   1.000
_cell.length_c   1.000
_cell.angle_alpha   90.00
_cell.angle_beta   90.00
_cell.angle_gamma   90.00
#
_symmetry.space_group_name_H-M   'P 1'
#
loop_
_entity.id
_entity.type
_entity.pdbx_description
1 polymer ?
#
loop_
_entity_poly.entity_id
_entity_poly.type
_entity_poly.pdbx_seq_one_letter_code
_entity_poly.pdbx_strand_id
1 'polypeptide(L)'
;KLIVFVLGFIMSSSKPSLLTTTNALSKGHSNKPINDGPANFFEADPELTKILPPQHPSSTATTTTKGSEFGLLAVTLWPPPLDILREPYNTFLSCVRDCFDKQDILAQPHDVAKDSSSGIGPAAAAVYMYPPECLHVTISTFHPFTKRTTDKSKQAVLMEQWRDILIHASQRPEWPSSRNNKNKLKFRICGAQIGQKAGILLWEELTGALHDMRNCISRETASRVDSLAKVGIDANTLMIPNIVHSTFLRFHHVPISKCEGVQAKFSNLVLPHLFSDDMFGSDLVVETDQIRMVCEWTPYMHIPCNDDHVLLEVSLL
;
A
#
# COMPACT_ATOMS: atom_id res chain seq x y z
N LYS A 1 -51.18 -43.16 -26.70
CA LYS A 1 -51.15 -41.72 -27.03
C LYS A 1 -50.21 -41.05 -26.05
N LEU A 2 -48.93 -41.00 -26.41
CA LEU A 2 -47.83 -40.47 -25.60
C LEU A 2 -47.35 -39.22 -26.34
N ILE A 3 -47.53 -38.05 -25.76
CA ILE A 3 -47.12 -36.78 -26.34
C ILE A 3 -45.74 -36.46 -25.76
N VAL A 4 -44.72 -36.51 -26.62
CA VAL A 4 -43.36 -36.06 -26.35
C VAL A 4 -43.28 -34.60 -26.83
N PHE A 5 -42.99 -33.68 -25.92
CA PHE A 5 -42.69 -32.28 -26.24
C PHE A 5 -41.18 -32.13 -26.46
N VAL A 6 -40.82 -31.71 -27.67
CA VAL A 6 -39.48 -31.20 -28.01
C VAL A 6 -39.52 -29.68 -27.82
N LEU A 7 -38.71 -29.16 -26.90
CA LEU A 7 -38.48 -27.73 -26.74
C LEU A 7 -37.00 -27.43 -26.97
N GLY A 8 -36.75 -26.65 -28.00
CA GLY A 8 -35.42 -26.25 -28.47
C GLY A 8 -34.74 -25.28 -27.52
N PHE A 9 -33.44 -25.53 -27.31
CA PHE A 9 -32.50 -24.63 -26.66
C PHE A 9 -32.10 -23.52 -27.65
N ILE A 10 -32.35 -22.25 -27.30
CA ILE A 10 -31.67 -21.09 -27.88
C ILE A 10 -30.78 -20.52 -26.77
N MET A 11 -29.48 -20.70 -26.91
CA MET A 11 -28.49 -20.05 -26.05
C MET A 11 -28.32 -18.59 -26.48
N SER A 12 -28.73 -17.67 -25.62
CA SER A 12 -28.42 -16.24 -25.74
C SER A 12 -27.21 -15.92 -24.87
N SER A 13 -26.08 -15.55 -25.50
CA SER A 13 -24.86 -15.12 -24.82
C SER A 13 -25.07 -13.70 -24.24
N SER A 14 -25.14 -13.60 -22.92
CA SER A 14 -25.12 -12.31 -22.22
C SER A 14 -23.70 -12.04 -21.74
N LYS A 15 -23.10 -10.95 -22.20
CA LYS A 15 -21.81 -10.43 -21.69
C LYS A 15 -21.98 -10.00 -20.23
N PRO A 16 -21.02 -10.28 -19.32
CA PRO A 16 -21.07 -9.76 -17.98
C PRO A 16 -20.82 -8.25 -17.99
N SER A 17 -21.84 -7.50 -17.56
CA SER A 17 -21.79 -6.07 -17.26
C SER A 17 -20.94 -5.88 -16.00
N LEU A 18 -19.88 -5.07 -16.09
CA LEU A 18 -19.13 -4.58 -14.93
C LEU A 18 -20.09 -3.84 -13.99
N LEU A 19 -20.39 -4.45 -12.86
CA LEU A 19 -21.11 -3.84 -11.76
C LEU A 19 -20.22 -2.81 -11.07
N THR A 20 -20.51 -1.54 -11.31
CA THR A 20 -19.99 -0.42 -10.53
C THR A 20 -20.85 -0.30 -9.27
N THR A 21 -20.40 -0.91 -8.17
CA THR A 21 -21.10 -0.81 -6.88
C THR A 21 -20.71 0.50 -6.19
N THR A 22 -21.46 1.57 -6.44
CA THR A 22 -21.34 2.81 -5.66
C THR A 22 -22.13 2.69 -4.36
N ASN A 23 -21.44 2.42 -3.25
CA ASN A 23 -22.02 2.55 -1.92
C ASN A 23 -22.09 4.03 -1.52
N ALA A 24 -23.29 4.48 -1.18
CA ALA A 24 -23.57 5.82 -0.67
C ALA A 24 -23.11 5.93 0.80
N LEU A 25 -22.20 6.87 1.08
CA LEU A 25 -21.82 7.29 2.43
C LEU A 25 -21.73 8.83 2.51
N SER A 26 -22.26 9.31 3.64
CA SER A 26 -22.32 10.66 4.22
C SER A 26 -21.85 11.90 3.43
N LYS A 27 -22.75 12.88 3.33
CA LYS A 27 -22.45 14.28 3.03
C LYS A 27 -21.66 14.90 4.18
N GLY A 28 -20.40 15.26 3.94
CA GLY A 28 -19.64 16.08 4.89
C GLY A 28 -18.14 15.94 4.71
N HIS A 29 -17.64 16.51 3.61
CA HIS A 29 -16.27 16.87 3.22
C HIS A 29 -16.10 16.49 1.74
N SER A 30 -15.81 17.49 0.90
CA SER A 30 -15.54 17.32 -0.52
C SER A 30 -14.22 16.57 -0.71
N ASN A 31 -14.23 15.27 -0.45
CA ASN A 31 -13.19 14.37 -0.93
C ASN A 31 -13.33 14.33 -2.45
N LYS A 32 -12.43 15.01 -3.16
CA LYS A 32 -12.26 14.74 -4.59
C LYS A 32 -12.12 13.22 -4.74
N PRO A 33 -12.90 12.56 -5.61
CA PRO A 33 -12.69 11.14 -5.88
C PRO A 33 -11.21 10.99 -6.24
N ILE A 34 -10.53 10.08 -5.55
CA ILE A 34 -9.18 9.67 -5.92
C ILE A 34 -9.34 9.09 -7.32
N ASN A 35 -8.97 9.90 -8.32
CA ASN A 35 -9.11 9.60 -9.73
C ASN A 35 -7.96 8.68 -10.17
N ASP A 36 -7.57 7.73 -9.31
CA ASP A 36 -6.46 6.82 -9.54
C ASP A 36 -6.99 5.60 -10.28
N GLY A 37 -7.63 5.83 -11.43
CA GLY A 37 -7.84 4.76 -12.39
C GLY A 37 -6.51 4.29 -12.99
N PRO A 38 -6.56 3.36 -13.97
CA PRO A 38 -5.39 3.03 -14.76
C PRO A 38 -4.69 4.29 -15.27
N ALA A 39 -3.37 4.34 -15.11
CA ALA A 39 -2.58 5.49 -15.53
C ALA A 39 -2.68 5.73 -17.05
N ASN A 40 -2.70 6.99 -17.45
CA ASN A 40 -2.54 7.43 -18.84
C ASN A 40 -1.11 7.92 -19.15
N PHE A 41 -0.29 8.12 -18.12
CA PHE A 41 1.15 8.38 -18.21
C PHE A 41 1.80 7.98 -16.87
N PHE A 42 3.13 7.83 -16.86
CA PHE A 42 3.89 7.51 -15.64
C PHE A 42 4.68 8.72 -15.17
N GLU A 43 4.77 8.88 -13.86
CA GLU A 43 5.59 9.89 -13.18
C GLU A 43 6.61 9.20 -12.27
N ALA A 44 7.83 9.72 -12.27
CA ALA A 44 8.83 9.33 -11.30
C ALA A 44 8.41 9.77 -9.88
N ASP A 45 8.76 8.94 -8.91
CA ASP A 45 8.60 9.20 -7.49
C ASP A 45 9.96 9.65 -6.92
N PRO A 46 10.17 10.97 -6.72
CA PRO A 46 11.49 11.49 -6.34
C PRO A 46 11.96 11.00 -4.98
N GLU A 47 11.04 10.60 -4.09
CA GLU A 47 11.39 10.12 -2.75
C GLU A 47 11.93 8.68 -2.77
N LEU A 48 11.72 7.93 -3.85
CA LEU A 48 12.20 6.55 -3.99
C LEU A 48 13.73 6.47 -4.09
N THR A 49 14.39 7.57 -4.45
CA THR A 49 15.86 7.70 -4.45
C THR A 49 16.51 7.45 -3.09
N LYS A 50 15.74 7.55 -2.01
CA LYS A 50 16.22 7.35 -0.63
C LYS A 50 16.17 5.90 -0.16
N ILE A 51 15.39 5.06 -0.85
CA ILE A 51 15.24 3.64 -0.53
C ILE A 51 16.31 2.82 -1.25
N LEU A 52 16.66 3.22 -2.48
CA LEU A 52 17.66 2.50 -3.25
C LEU A 52 19.06 2.81 -2.72
N PRO A 53 19.94 1.80 -2.60
CA PRO A 53 21.31 2.03 -2.17
C PRO A 53 22.00 3.06 -3.08
N PRO A 54 22.84 3.95 -2.53
CA PRO A 54 23.52 4.95 -3.33
C PRO A 54 24.33 4.27 -4.42
N GLN A 55 24.10 4.67 -5.67
CA GLN A 55 24.68 4.01 -6.85
C GLN A 55 26.20 4.23 -7.00
N HIS A 56 26.83 4.97 -6.08
CA HIS A 56 28.26 5.23 -6.06
C HIS A 56 28.88 5.06 -4.67
N PRO A 57 29.90 4.20 -4.51
CA PRO A 57 30.72 4.15 -3.30
C PRO A 57 31.71 5.32 -3.19
N SER A 58 31.91 6.10 -4.27
CA SER A 58 32.84 7.26 -4.31
C SER A 58 32.15 8.61 -4.13
N SER A 59 30.83 8.64 -4.12
CA SER A 59 30.12 9.82 -3.65
C SER A 59 30.38 9.87 -2.16
N THR A 60 31.03 10.93 -1.68
CA THR A 60 30.91 11.42 -0.31
C THR A 60 29.47 11.89 -0.13
N ALA A 61 28.52 10.98 -0.39
CA ALA A 61 27.10 11.16 -0.23
C ALA A 61 26.99 11.73 1.16
N THR A 62 26.65 13.02 1.19
CA THR A 62 26.19 13.72 2.37
C THR A 62 25.41 12.69 3.12
N THR A 63 25.91 12.29 4.28
CA THR A 63 25.22 11.41 5.19
C THR A 63 23.86 12.05 5.36
N THR A 64 22.88 11.65 4.54
CA THR A 64 21.49 12.06 4.67
C THR A 64 21.21 11.64 6.07
N THR A 65 21.16 12.63 6.96
CA THR A 65 21.27 12.42 8.39
C THR A 65 20.20 11.42 8.74
N LYS A 66 20.63 10.16 8.97
CA LYS A 66 19.76 9.06 9.38
C LYS A 66 18.95 9.63 10.54
N GLY A 67 17.63 9.75 10.37
CA GLY A 67 16.73 10.30 11.38
C GLY A 67 16.22 11.73 11.15
N SER A 68 16.45 12.37 10.00
CA SER A 68 15.76 13.65 9.66
C SER A 68 14.37 13.48 9.06
N GLU A 69 14.09 12.29 8.53
CA GLU A 69 12.80 11.90 7.96
C GLU A 69 12.26 10.75 8.77
N PHE A 70 11.02 10.89 9.23
CA PHE A 70 10.35 9.84 9.98
C PHE A 70 8.85 9.93 9.73
N GLY A 71 8.22 8.78 9.48
CA GLY A 71 6.78 8.62 9.38
C GLY A 71 6.24 7.87 10.60
N LEU A 72 5.01 8.19 11.00
CA LEU A 72 4.27 7.46 12.02
C LEU A 72 2.99 6.92 11.41
N LEU A 73 2.83 5.60 11.42
CA LEU A 73 1.71 4.92 10.77
C LEU A 73 1.11 3.85 11.67
N ALA A 74 -0.20 3.66 11.59
CA ALA A 74 -0.84 2.42 12.02
C ALA A 74 -1.05 1.52 10.80
N VAL A 75 -0.62 0.26 10.92
CA VAL A 75 -0.73 -0.75 9.88
C VAL A 75 -1.29 -2.05 10.43
N THR A 76 -1.80 -2.86 9.50
CA THR A 76 -2.12 -4.27 9.70
C THR A 76 -1.58 -5.08 8.53
N LEU A 77 -1.69 -6.41 8.58
CA LEU A 77 -1.01 -7.33 7.66
C LEU A 77 0.52 -7.10 7.61
N TRP A 78 1.11 -6.67 8.73
CA TRP A 78 2.54 -6.46 8.85
C TRP A 78 3.03 -6.97 10.22
N PRO A 79 3.93 -7.98 10.27
CA PRO A 79 4.46 -8.71 9.12
C PRO A 79 3.35 -9.44 8.36
N PRO A 80 3.45 -9.55 7.02
CA PRO A 80 2.46 -10.27 6.23
C PRO A 80 2.55 -11.78 6.50
N PRO A 81 1.44 -12.54 6.38
CA PRO A 81 1.45 -14.00 6.50
C PRO A 81 2.10 -14.63 5.25
N LEU A 82 3.43 -14.69 5.26
CA LEU A 82 4.24 -15.10 4.11
C LEU A 82 4.11 -16.58 3.74
N ASP A 83 3.68 -17.42 4.67
CA ASP A 83 3.33 -18.82 4.41
C ASP A 83 2.15 -18.94 3.43
N ILE A 84 1.28 -17.94 3.40
CA ILE A 84 0.10 -17.87 2.52
C ILE A 84 0.37 -17.00 1.30
N LEU A 85 1.00 -15.84 1.48
CA LEU A 85 1.08 -14.82 0.43
C LEU A 85 2.31 -14.90 -0.47
N ARG A 86 3.41 -15.53 -0.03
CA ARG A 86 4.71 -15.41 -0.72
C ARG A 86 4.67 -15.92 -2.15
N GLU A 87 4.23 -17.16 -2.36
CA GLU A 87 4.21 -17.77 -3.70
C GLU A 87 3.18 -17.08 -4.63
N PRO A 88 1.89 -16.91 -4.24
CA PRO A 88 0.93 -16.11 -5.00
C PRO A 88 1.44 -14.74 -5.43
N TYR A 89 2.06 -14.02 -4.50
CA TYR A 89 2.55 -12.68 -4.74
C TYR A 89 3.78 -12.67 -5.67
N ASN A 90 4.67 -13.67 -5.55
CA ASN A 90 5.80 -13.82 -6.46
C ASN A 90 5.34 -14.14 -7.89
N THR A 91 4.34 -15.00 -8.06
CA THR A 91 3.70 -15.27 -9.36
C THR A 91 3.10 -13.98 -9.93
N PHE A 92 2.31 -13.27 -9.13
CA PHE A 92 1.74 -11.97 -9.50
C PHE A 92 2.83 -10.98 -9.95
N LEU A 93 3.89 -10.79 -9.17
CA LEU A 93 4.99 -9.90 -9.53
C LEU A 93 5.71 -10.34 -10.81
N SER A 94 5.83 -11.64 -11.07
CA SER A 94 6.39 -12.14 -12.33
C SER A 94 5.56 -11.67 -13.53
N CYS A 95 4.25 -11.84 -13.48
CA CYS A 95 3.35 -11.38 -14.55
C CYS A 95 3.38 -9.85 -14.71
N VAL A 96 3.50 -9.11 -13.60
CA VAL A 96 3.68 -7.66 -13.63
C VAL A 96 4.98 -7.27 -14.33
N ARG A 97 6.10 -7.99 -14.09
CA ARG A 97 7.39 -7.71 -14.77
C ARG A 97 7.27 -7.84 -16.28
N ASP A 98 6.51 -8.83 -16.76
CA ASP A 98 6.30 -9.05 -18.20
C ASP A 98 5.48 -7.92 -18.87
N CYS A 99 4.83 -7.07 -18.08
CA CYS A 99 4.17 -5.86 -18.59
C CYS A 99 5.16 -4.78 -19.03
N PHE A 100 6.41 -4.82 -18.54
CA PHE A 100 7.44 -3.83 -18.83
C PHE A 100 8.54 -4.41 -19.73
N ASP A 101 9.27 -3.52 -20.39
CA ASP A 101 10.50 -3.88 -21.08
C ASP A 101 11.59 -4.22 -20.07
N LYS A 102 12.48 -5.15 -20.43
CA LYS A 102 13.55 -5.62 -19.52
C LYS A 102 14.43 -4.48 -18.98
N GLN A 103 14.62 -3.42 -19.77
CA GLN A 103 15.42 -2.25 -19.40
C GLN A 103 14.78 -1.40 -18.29
N ASP A 104 13.47 -1.52 -18.06
CA ASP A 104 12.77 -0.84 -16.98
C ASP A 104 12.88 -1.59 -15.64
N ILE A 105 13.04 -2.92 -15.71
CA ILE A 105 13.08 -3.82 -14.55
C ILE A 105 14.51 -4.10 -14.08
N LEU A 106 15.43 -4.28 -15.03
CA LEU A 106 16.83 -4.52 -14.72
C LEU A 106 17.50 -3.16 -14.50
N ALA A 107 18.26 -3.02 -13.41
CA ALA A 107 19.20 -1.92 -13.29
C ALA A 107 20.12 -1.99 -14.51
N GLN A 108 20.18 -0.92 -15.32
CA GLN A 108 20.93 -0.97 -16.56
C GLN A 108 22.41 -1.13 -16.22
N PRO A 109 23.07 -2.25 -16.58
CA PRO A 109 24.51 -2.22 -16.71
C PRO A 109 24.75 -1.29 -17.90
N HIS A 110 25.15 -0.06 -17.64
CA HIS A 110 25.43 0.89 -18.72
C HIS A 110 26.24 0.19 -19.81
N ASP A 111 25.87 0.44 -21.07
CA ASP A 111 26.79 0.37 -22.20
C ASP A 111 27.96 1.32 -21.93
N VAL A 112 28.84 0.94 -21.00
CA VAL A 112 30.15 1.52 -20.73
C VAL A 112 31.08 0.98 -21.82
N ALA A 113 30.75 1.32 -23.07
CA ALA A 113 31.68 1.29 -24.16
C ALA A 113 32.19 2.73 -24.36
N LYS A 114 33.30 2.99 -23.65
CA LYS A 114 34.41 3.89 -24.06
C LYS A 114 34.22 5.41 -23.95
N ASP A 115 33.88 5.92 -22.78
CA ASP A 115 34.52 7.17 -22.32
C ASP A 115 34.66 7.19 -20.79
N SER A 116 35.78 6.62 -20.35
CA SER A 116 36.14 6.27 -18.97
C SER A 116 36.41 7.47 -18.04
N SER A 117 35.74 8.62 -18.23
CA SER A 117 36.01 9.83 -17.44
C SER A 117 34.81 10.36 -16.65
N SER A 118 33.57 9.96 -16.97
CA SER A 118 32.41 10.29 -16.15
C SER A 118 32.07 9.10 -15.25
N GLY A 119 32.51 9.13 -14.00
CA GLY A 119 32.18 8.10 -13.00
C GLY A 119 30.69 8.07 -12.67
N ILE A 120 29.88 7.52 -13.58
CA ILE A 120 28.44 7.28 -13.43
C ILE A 120 28.21 5.76 -13.43
N GLY A 121 27.75 5.24 -12.31
CA GLY A 121 27.48 3.84 -12.03
C GLY A 121 26.20 3.38 -12.73
N PRO A 122 25.88 2.08 -12.69
CA PRO A 122 24.72 1.51 -13.38
C PRO A 122 23.44 2.21 -12.92
N ALA A 123 22.69 2.79 -13.86
CA ALA A 123 21.43 3.47 -13.59
C ALA A 123 20.42 2.52 -12.92
N ALA A 124 19.72 3.02 -11.89
CA ALA A 124 18.70 2.27 -11.16
C ALA A 124 17.59 1.80 -12.11
N ALA A 125 16.98 0.65 -11.82
CA ALA A 125 15.79 0.20 -12.52
C ALA A 125 14.70 1.28 -12.41
N ALA A 126 14.00 1.56 -13.52
CA ALA A 126 12.93 2.54 -13.53
C ALA A 126 11.74 2.09 -12.67
N VAL A 127 11.49 0.78 -12.60
CA VAL A 127 10.40 0.18 -11.83
C VAL A 127 10.97 -0.56 -10.62
N TYR A 128 10.58 -0.11 -9.43
CA TYR A 128 10.87 -0.79 -8.18
C TYR A 128 9.68 -1.64 -7.75
N MET A 129 9.88 -2.94 -7.58
CA MET A 129 8.85 -3.86 -7.07
C MET A 129 9.11 -4.21 -5.62
N TYR A 130 8.08 -4.08 -4.79
CA TYR A 130 8.15 -4.35 -3.37
C TYR A 130 8.28 -5.85 -3.12
N PRO A 131 9.21 -6.28 -2.25
CA PRO A 131 9.27 -7.68 -1.84
C PRO A 131 8.03 -8.04 -0.99
N PRO A 132 7.65 -9.32 -0.91
CA PRO A 132 6.46 -9.75 -0.18
C PRO A 132 6.48 -9.35 1.29
N GLU A 133 7.65 -9.25 1.91
CA GLU A 133 7.85 -8.82 3.30
C GLU A 133 7.34 -7.39 3.57
N CYS A 134 7.27 -6.54 2.53
CA CYS A 134 6.81 -5.16 2.67
C CYS A 134 5.30 -5.00 2.47
N LEU A 135 4.56 -6.08 2.17
CA LEU A 135 3.10 -6.01 2.09
C LEU A 135 2.52 -5.63 3.45
N HIS A 136 1.59 -4.68 3.42
CA HIS A 136 0.86 -4.19 4.59
C HIS A 136 -0.39 -3.44 4.11
N VAL A 137 -1.32 -3.20 5.02
CA VAL A 137 -2.46 -2.31 4.81
C VAL A 137 -2.36 -1.16 5.79
N THR A 138 -2.33 0.07 5.27
CA THR A 138 -2.32 1.27 6.10
C THR A 138 -3.72 1.55 6.68
N ILE A 139 -3.80 1.60 8.01
CA ILE A 139 -5.01 2.01 8.74
C ILE A 139 -5.08 3.54 8.75
N SER A 140 -3.99 4.18 9.18
CA SER A 140 -3.81 5.62 9.22
C SER A 140 -2.33 6.02 9.13
N THR A 141 -2.08 7.21 8.60
CA THR A 141 -0.79 7.90 8.68
C THR A 141 -0.95 9.04 9.66
N PHE A 142 -0.35 8.93 10.84
CA PHE A 142 -0.40 9.97 11.88
C PHE A 142 0.52 11.14 11.56
N HIS A 143 1.70 10.83 11.04
CA HIS A 143 2.68 11.81 10.62
C HIS A 143 3.35 11.33 9.33
N PRO A 144 3.15 11.99 8.18
CA PRO A 144 3.79 11.57 6.94
C PRO A 144 5.28 11.88 6.95
N PHE A 145 6.10 10.98 6.41
CA PHE A 145 7.56 11.18 6.32
C PHE A 145 7.96 12.46 5.54
N THR A 146 7.08 12.97 4.67
CA THR A 146 7.28 14.21 3.93
C THR A 146 7.24 15.46 4.81
N LYS A 147 6.61 15.40 5.99
CA LYS A 147 6.64 16.47 7.01
C LYS A 147 7.89 16.32 7.87
N ARG A 148 9.03 16.74 7.33
CA ARG A 148 10.34 16.55 7.98
C ARG A 148 10.44 17.23 9.34
N THR A 149 11.08 16.57 10.28
CA THR A 149 11.56 17.16 11.54
C THR A 149 12.90 16.53 11.92
N THR A 150 13.92 17.37 12.07
CA THR A 150 15.26 16.97 12.50
C THR A 150 15.42 17.02 14.03
N ASP A 151 14.43 17.58 14.72
CA ASP A 151 14.46 17.77 16.17
C ASP A 151 13.98 16.50 16.87
N LYS A 152 14.92 15.77 17.48
CA LYS A 152 14.66 14.53 18.21
C LYS A 152 13.69 14.71 19.38
N SER A 153 13.67 15.88 20.03
CA SER A 153 12.73 16.14 21.11
C SER A 153 11.30 16.23 20.58
N LYS A 154 11.12 16.88 19.43
CA LYS A 154 9.81 16.92 18.73
C LYS A 154 9.40 15.56 18.20
N GLN A 155 10.34 14.75 17.70
CA GLN A 155 10.04 13.37 17.28
C GLN A 155 9.50 12.54 18.45
N ALA A 156 10.14 12.62 19.62
CA ALA A 156 9.69 11.91 20.82
C ALA A 156 8.28 12.35 21.24
N VAL A 157 8.00 13.66 21.25
CA VAL A 157 6.67 14.20 21.55
C VAL A 157 5.64 13.72 20.52
N LEU A 158 5.96 13.73 19.23
CA LEU A 158 5.08 13.20 18.17
C LEU A 158 4.77 11.71 18.38
N MET A 159 5.80 10.89 18.64
CA MET A 159 5.64 9.46 18.89
C MET A 159 4.75 9.19 20.11
N GLU A 160 5.00 9.88 21.21
CA GLU A 160 4.24 9.73 22.46
C GLU A 160 2.77 10.11 22.25
N GLN A 161 2.50 11.28 21.69
CA GLN A 161 1.14 11.78 21.55
C GLN A 161 0.33 10.94 20.55
N TRP A 162 0.91 10.57 19.40
CA TRP A 162 0.19 9.72 18.44
C TRP A 162 0.01 8.29 18.94
N ARG A 163 0.95 7.76 19.73
CA ARG A 163 0.79 6.48 20.42
C ARG A 163 -0.36 6.55 21.42
N ASP A 164 -0.44 7.61 22.21
CA ASP A 164 -1.52 7.81 23.17
C ASP A 164 -2.89 7.89 22.49
N ILE A 165 -3.00 8.60 21.35
CA ILE A 165 -4.21 8.61 20.51
C ILE A 165 -4.63 7.19 20.14
N LEU A 166 -3.71 6.35 19.67
CA LEU A 166 -4.04 4.99 19.25
C LEU A 166 -4.44 4.10 20.43
N ILE A 167 -3.79 4.23 21.58
CA ILE A 167 -4.16 3.53 22.82
C ILE A 167 -5.59 3.88 23.23
N HIS A 168 -5.94 5.17 23.23
CA HIS A 168 -7.28 5.59 23.59
C HIS A 168 -8.32 5.22 22.54
N ALA A 169 -7.93 5.23 21.25
CA ALA A 169 -8.82 4.80 20.17
C ALA A 169 -9.16 3.32 20.30
N SER A 170 -8.20 2.48 20.70
CA SER A 170 -8.41 1.05 20.89
C SER A 170 -9.21 0.67 22.13
N GLN A 171 -9.41 1.61 23.05
CA GLN A 171 -10.27 1.44 24.22
C GLN A 171 -11.73 1.84 23.96
N ARG A 172 -12.04 2.41 22.79
CA ARG A 172 -13.40 2.80 22.45
C ARG A 172 -14.31 1.56 22.34
N PRO A 173 -15.58 1.62 22.78
CA PRO A 173 -16.51 0.50 22.66
C PRO A 173 -16.72 0.02 21.22
N GLU A 174 -16.58 0.92 20.24
CA GLU A 174 -16.71 0.61 18.82
C GLU A 174 -15.45 -0.03 18.22
N TRP A 175 -14.31 -0.05 18.94
CA TRP A 175 -13.11 -0.72 18.46
C TRP A 175 -13.36 -2.23 18.26
N PRO A 176 -12.87 -2.84 17.17
CA PRO A 176 -13.05 -4.27 16.93
C PRO A 176 -12.47 -5.11 18.07
N SER A 177 -13.23 -6.09 18.55
CA SER A 177 -12.81 -6.98 19.64
C SER A 177 -13.56 -8.30 19.59
N SER A 178 -13.15 -9.25 20.42
CA SER A 178 -13.94 -10.46 20.69
C SER A 178 -15.37 -10.17 21.15
N ARG A 179 -15.61 -9.07 21.86
CA ARG A 179 -16.95 -8.71 22.36
C ARG A 179 -17.96 -8.36 21.28
N ASN A 180 -17.51 -7.86 20.13
CA ASN A 180 -18.37 -7.52 19.00
C ASN A 180 -18.21 -8.49 17.82
N ASN A 181 -17.68 -9.69 18.07
CA ASN A 181 -17.42 -10.73 17.08
C ASN A 181 -16.52 -10.28 15.92
N LYS A 182 -15.62 -9.32 16.17
CA LYS A 182 -14.61 -8.85 15.21
C LYS A 182 -13.20 -8.97 15.82
N ASN A 183 -12.87 -10.15 16.33
CA ASN A 183 -11.55 -10.43 16.89
C ASN A 183 -10.44 -10.62 15.85
N LYS A 184 -10.80 -10.55 14.56
CA LYS A 184 -9.87 -10.58 13.43
C LYS A 184 -10.40 -9.71 12.30
N LEU A 185 -9.47 -9.08 11.58
CA LEU A 185 -9.71 -8.55 10.24
C LEU A 185 -9.63 -9.68 9.23
N LYS A 186 -10.40 -9.56 8.16
CA LYS A 186 -10.39 -10.49 7.04
C LYS A 186 -10.27 -9.72 5.74
N PHE A 187 -9.22 -9.99 4.98
CA PHE A 187 -8.92 -9.31 3.73
C PHE A 187 -8.99 -10.28 2.57
N ARG A 188 -9.57 -9.82 1.46
CA ARG A 188 -9.57 -10.53 0.19
C ARG A 188 -9.09 -9.58 -0.89
N ILE A 189 -8.20 -10.04 -1.78
CA ILE A 189 -7.82 -9.23 -2.94
C ILE A 189 -9.04 -9.10 -3.83
N CYS A 190 -9.37 -7.87 -4.24
CA CYS A 190 -10.51 -7.58 -5.11
C CYS A 190 -10.10 -6.89 -6.41
N GLY A 191 -8.82 -6.56 -6.57
CA GLY A 191 -8.29 -5.97 -7.79
C GLY A 191 -6.82 -5.59 -7.67
N ALA A 192 -6.28 -5.10 -8.78
CA ALA A 192 -4.95 -4.52 -8.84
C ALA A 192 -4.95 -3.41 -9.89
N GLN A 193 -4.07 -2.42 -9.75
CA GLN A 193 -3.91 -1.37 -10.75
C GLN A 193 -2.50 -0.81 -10.77
N ILE A 194 -2.09 -0.29 -11.93
CA ILE A 194 -0.89 0.52 -12.08
C ILE A 194 -1.35 1.97 -12.29
N GLY A 195 -1.17 2.80 -11.27
CA GLY A 195 -1.43 4.24 -11.31
C GLY A 195 -0.22 5.02 -11.84
N GLN A 196 -0.30 6.35 -11.77
CA GLN A 196 0.73 7.23 -12.35
C GLN A 196 2.11 7.07 -11.67
N LYS A 197 2.14 6.86 -10.34
CA LYS A 197 3.38 6.77 -9.55
C LYS A 197 3.66 5.38 -8.98
N ALA A 198 2.61 4.59 -8.80
CA ALA A 198 2.66 3.35 -8.04
C ALA A 198 1.65 2.33 -8.58
N GLY A 199 1.96 1.05 -8.39
CA GLY A 199 0.99 -0.03 -8.55
C GLY A 199 0.52 -0.52 -7.18
N ILE A 200 -0.78 -0.79 -7.08
CA ILE A 200 -1.41 -1.19 -5.82
C ILE A 200 -2.28 -2.45 -5.99
N LEU A 201 -2.22 -3.34 -5.01
CA LEU A 201 -3.21 -4.40 -4.79
C LEU A 201 -4.36 -3.79 -4.00
N LEU A 202 -5.59 -3.98 -4.45
CA LEU A 202 -6.80 -3.53 -3.78
C LEU A 202 -7.36 -4.68 -2.93
N TRP A 203 -7.68 -4.36 -1.69
CA TRP A 203 -8.28 -5.29 -0.75
C TRP A 203 -9.73 -4.92 -0.47
N GLU A 204 -10.56 -5.92 -0.34
CA GLU A 204 -11.85 -5.84 0.33
C GLU A 204 -11.66 -6.32 1.77
N GLU A 205 -12.06 -5.49 2.74
CA GLU A 205 -12.07 -5.86 4.15
C GLU A 205 -13.49 -6.32 4.53
N LEU A 206 -13.62 -7.59 4.93
CA LEU A 206 -14.88 -8.31 4.96
C LEU A 206 -15.67 -8.17 6.28
N THR A 207 -15.08 -7.58 7.32
CA THR A 207 -15.67 -7.51 8.67
C THR A 207 -16.18 -6.12 9.05
N GLY A 208 -15.77 -5.08 8.29
CA GLY A 208 -15.98 -3.68 8.64
C GLY A 208 -15.12 -3.20 9.82
N ALA A 209 -14.29 -4.06 10.41
CA ALA A 209 -13.42 -3.73 11.54
C ALA A 209 -12.44 -2.60 11.21
N LEU A 210 -11.91 -2.58 9.98
CA LEU A 210 -10.98 -1.53 9.56
C LEU A 210 -11.65 -0.15 9.54
N HIS A 211 -12.90 -0.11 9.10
CA HIS A 211 -13.69 1.12 9.11
C HIS A 211 -13.94 1.61 10.54
N ASP A 212 -14.32 0.71 11.44
CA ASP A 212 -14.55 1.03 12.85
C ASP A 212 -13.27 1.57 13.52
N MET A 213 -12.10 0.96 13.29
CA MET A 213 -10.81 1.45 13.78
C MET A 213 -10.50 2.86 13.28
N ARG A 214 -10.66 3.10 11.98
CA ARG A 214 -10.45 4.42 11.36
C ARG A 214 -11.35 5.48 12.00
N ASN A 215 -12.63 5.16 12.23
CA ASN A 215 -13.56 6.05 12.91
C ASN A 215 -13.14 6.34 14.36
N CYS A 216 -12.71 5.32 15.11
CA CYS A 216 -12.20 5.50 16.47
C CYS A 216 -10.99 6.43 16.52
N ILE A 217 -10.02 6.24 15.60
CA ILE A 217 -8.83 7.09 15.49
C ILE A 217 -9.22 8.54 15.14
N SER A 218 -10.13 8.75 14.19
CA SER A 218 -10.61 10.09 13.84
C SER A 218 -11.29 10.77 15.02
N ARG A 219 -12.15 10.06 15.75
CA ARG A 219 -12.88 10.61 16.90
C ARG A 219 -11.96 10.97 18.06
N GLU A 220 -10.99 10.10 18.39
CA GLU A 220 -10.00 10.42 19.41
C GLU A 220 -9.15 11.62 19.03
N THR A 221 -8.67 11.67 17.78
CA THR A 221 -7.90 12.82 17.29
C THR A 221 -8.70 14.10 17.36
N ALA A 222 -9.95 14.08 16.88
CA ALA A 222 -10.86 15.22 16.92
C ALA A 222 -11.12 15.73 18.35
N SER A 223 -11.24 14.81 19.33
CA SER A 223 -11.47 15.16 20.73
C SER A 223 -10.25 15.80 21.43
N ARG A 224 -9.06 15.69 20.82
CA ARG A 224 -7.77 16.10 21.40
C ARG A 224 -7.04 17.15 20.57
N VAL A 225 -7.68 17.73 19.55
CA VAL A 225 -7.08 18.75 18.68
C VAL A 225 -6.44 19.89 19.49
N ASP A 226 -7.13 20.41 20.50
CA ASP A 226 -6.62 21.49 21.34
C ASP A 226 -5.42 21.05 22.22
N SER A 227 -5.39 19.81 22.70
CA SER A 227 -4.25 19.32 23.51
C SER A 227 -3.02 19.06 22.64
N LEU A 228 -3.23 18.50 21.44
CA LEU A 228 -2.17 18.29 20.44
C LEU A 228 -1.55 19.63 20.02
N ALA A 229 -2.39 20.65 19.77
CA ALA A 229 -1.92 21.98 19.39
C ALA A 229 -1.04 22.63 20.50
N LYS A 230 -1.38 22.45 21.78
CA LYS A 230 -0.60 22.98 22.92
C LYS A 230 0.82 22.44 22.98
N VAL A 231 1.04 21.22 22.50
CA VAL A 231 2.37 20.58 22.43
C VAL A 231 3.00 20.69 21.04
N GLY A 232 2.43 21.52 20.16
CA GLY A 232 2.97 21.82 18.84
C GLY A 232 2.71 20.75 17.78
N ILE A 233 1.70 19.90 17.98
CA ILE A 233 1.30 18.87 17.00
C ILE A 233 0.11 19.36 16.17
N ASP A 234 0.28 19.34 14.85
CA ASP A 234 -0.77 19.62 13.88
C ASP A 234 -1.64 18.38 13.66
N ALA A 235 -2.89 18.38 14.17
CA ALA A 235 -3.81 17.27 13.98
C ALA A 235 -4.13 16.97 12.50
N ASN A 236 -3.92 17.94 11.59
CA ASN A 236 -4.10 17.74 10.15
C ASN A 236 -2.97 16.90 9.51
N THR A 237 -1.98 16.46 10.28
CA THR A 237 -1.03 15.44 9.81
C THR A 237 -1.68 14.06 9.73
N LEU A 238 -2.77 13.82 10.46
CA LEU A 238 -3.54 12.59 10.37
C LEU A 238 -4.17 12.46 8.98
N MET A 239 -3.85 11.38 8.29
CA MET A 239 -4.47 10.97 7.04
C MET A 239 -4.99 9.55 7.18
N ILE A 240 -6.24 9.32 6.75
CA ILE A 240 -6.83 7.99 6.68
C ILE A 240 -7.06 7.67 5.20
N PRO A 241 -6.44 6.60 4.66
CA PRO A 241 -6.64 6.22 3.27
C PRO A 241 -8.11 5.89 2.98
N ASN A 242 -8.65 6.44 1.90
CA ASN A 242 -10.03 6.16 1.47
C ASN A 242 -10.17 4.78 0.79
N ILE A 243 -9.06 4.15 0.45
CA ILE A 243 -8.99 2.81 -0.16
C ILE A 243 -8.20 1.87 0.75
N VAL A 244 -8.50 0.58 0.67
CA VAL A 244 -7.73 -0.47 1.36
C VAL A 244 -6.80 -1.09 0.33
N HIS A 245 -5.50 -0.90 0.48
CA HIS A 245 -4.55 -1.30 -0.54
C HIS A 245 -3.18 -1.64 0.06
N SER A 246 -2.38 -2.37 -0.72
CA SER A 246 -0.94 -2.53 -0.53
C SER A 246 -0.22 -2.06 -1.78
N THR A 247 0.87 -1.31 -1.64
CA THR A 247 1.71 -0.92 -2.79
C THR A 247 2.59 -2.11 -3.19
N PHE A 248 2.58 -2.49 -4.47
CA PHE A 248 3.45 -3.55 -5.00
C PHE A 248 4.56 -3.05 -5.92
N LEU A 249 4.42 -1.84 -6.50
CA LEU A 249 5.51 -1.18 -7.23
C LEU A 249 5.47 0.34 -7.11
N ARG A 250 6.60 0.98 -7.38
CA ARG A 250 6.76 2.43 -7.60
C ARG A 250 7.72 2.71 -8.74
N PHE A 251 7.56 3.88 -9.37
CA PHE A 251 8.46 4.33 -10.43
C PHE A 251 9.59 5.19 -9.86
N HIS A 252 10.82 4.71 -9.94
CA HIS A 252 12.02 5.49 -9.59
C HIS A 252 12.32 6.54 -10.67
N HIS A 253 12.14 6.14 -11.91
CA HIS A 253 12.20 6.97 -13.10
C HIS A 253 10.97 6.69 -13.95
N VAL A 254 10.68 7.57 -14.90
CA VAL A 254 9.65 7.30 -15.91
C VAL A 254 10.15 6.11 -16.75
N PRO A 255 9.40 4.98 -16.81
CA PRO A 255 9.77 3.83 -17.64
C PRO A 255 9.89 4.20 -19.12
N ILE A 256 10.77 3.53 -19.86
CA ILE A 256 10.83 3.62 -21.33
C ILE A 256 9.60 2.96 -21.97
N SER A 257 9.03 1.95 -21.30
CA SER A 257 7.80 1.31 -21.72
C SER A 257 6.67 2.34 -21.81
N LYS A 258 6.01 2.40 -22.96
CA LYS A 258 4.86 3.29 -23.14
C LYS A 258 3.72 2.89 -22.20
N CYS A 259 3.17 3.88 -21.49
CA CYS A 259 2.10 3.67 -20.50
C CYS A 259 0.92 2.85 -21.06
N GLU A 260 0.40 3.21 -22.23
CA GLU A 260 -0.69 2.48 -22.91
C GLU A 260 -0.35 1.00 -23.14
N GLY A 261 0.89 0.69 -23.53
CA GLY A 261 1.35 -0.69 -23.74
C GLY A 261 1.44 -1.49 -22.44
N VAL A 262 1.94 -0.87 -21.37
CA VAL A 262 1.99 -1.47 -20.03
C VAL A 262 0.57 -1.74 -19.52
N GLN A 263 -0.34 -0.77 -19.63
CA GLN A 263 -1.74 -0.94 -19.20
C GLN A 263 -2.45 -2.05 -19.99
N ALA A 264 -2.23 -2.10 -21.31
CA ALA A 264 -2.80 -3.16 -22.15
C ALA A 264 -2.27 -4.55 -21.76
N LYS A 265 -0.97 -4.70 -21.54
CA LYS A 265 -0.37 -5.95 -21.05
C LYS A 265 -0.91 -6.31 -19.66
N PHE A 266 -0.95 -5.37 -18.73
CA PHE A 266 -1.46 -5.60 -17.38
C PHE A 266 -2.92 -6.07 -17.38
N SER A 267 -3.76 -5.42 -18.20
CA SER A 267 -5.16 -5.81 -18.37
C SER A 267 -5.35 -7.19 -19.01
N ASN A 268 -4.42 -7.64 -19.85
CA ASN A 268 -4.54 -8.90 -20.58
C ASN A 268 -3.82 -10.07 -19.90
N LEU A 269 -2.71 -9.81 -19.21
CA LEU A 269 -1.81 -10.83 -18.65
C LEU A 269 -1.94 -10.98 -17.14
N VAL A 270 -2.30 -9.91 -16.42
CA VAL A 270 -2.33 -9.92 -14.95
C VAL A 270 -3.77 -10.02 -14.44
N LEU A 271 -4.64 -9.07 -14.82
CA LEU A 271 -6.00 -8.99 -14.26
C LEU A 271 -6.85 -10.25 -14.45
N PRO A 272 -6.86 -10.93 -15.63
CA PRO A 272 -7.68 -12.13 -15.82
C PRO A 272 -7.25 -13.31 -14.95
N HIS A 273 -5.99 -13.30 -14.50
CA HIS A 273 -5.37 -14.36 -13.71
C HIS A 273 -5.22 -13.98 -12.24
N LEU A 274 -5.63 -12.77 -11.83
CA LEU A 274 -5.45 -12.32 -10.44
C LEU A 274 -6.12 -13.28 -9.42
N PHE A 275 -7.23 -13.89 -9.81
CA PHE A 275 -8.03 -14.81 -8.99
C PHE A 275 -7.87 -16.28 -9.37
N SER A 276 -6.86 -16.65 -10.17
CA SER A 276 -6.57 -18.06 -10.44
C SER A 276 -5.84 -18.71 -9.27
N ASP A 277 -5.92 -20.04 -9.16
CA ASP A 277 -5.38 -20.83 -8.05
C ASP A 277 -3.85 -20.70 -7.87
N ASP A 278 -3.13 -20.33 -8.94
CA ASP A 278 -1.67 -20.12 -8.95
C ASP A 278 -1.24 -18.70 -8.53
N MET A 279 -2.19 -17.76 -8.49
CA MET A 279 -2.02 -16.46 -7.83
C MET A 279 -2.85 -16.46 -6.55
N PHE A 280 -3.83 -15.58 -6.43
CA PHE A 280 -4.52 -15.38 -5.17
C PHE A 280 -5.76 -16.22 -5.01
N GLY A 281 -6.24 -16.94 -6.03
CA GLY A 281 -7.54 -17.63 -5.97
C GLY A 281 -8.73 -16.68 -5.73
N SER A 282 -9.96 -17.14 -5.97
CA SER A 282 -11.16 -16.33 -5.68
C SER A 282 -11.51 -16.29 -4.19
N ASP A 283 -11.08 -17.33 -3.47
CA ASP A 283 -11.54 -17.63 -2.11
C ASP A 283 -10.46 -17.40 -1.04
N LEU A 284 -9.27 -16.91 -1.44
CA LEU A 284 -8.22 -16.61 -0.48
C LEU A 284 -8.62 -15.43 0.40
N VAL A 285 -8.79 -15.74 1.67
CA VAL A 285 -9.02 -14.77 2.73
C VAL A 285 -7.81 -14.78 3.65
N VAL A 286 -7.19 -13.62 3.80
CA VAL A 286 -6.08 -13.39 4.72
C VAL A 286 -6.65 -12.84 6.02
N GLU A 287 -6.39 -13.53 7.12
CA GLU A 287 -6.81 -13.07 8.45
C GLU A 287 -5.66 -12.42 9.20
N THR A 288 -5.97 -11.43 10.03
CA THR A 288 -5.00 -10.85 10.98
C THR A 288 -5.71 -10.24 12.18
N ASP A 289 -5.10 -10.35 13.35
CA ASP A 289 -5.52 -9.74 14.60
C ASP A 289 -4.50 -8.71 15.10
N GLN A 290 -3.45 -8.44 14.32
CA GLN A 290 -2.36 -7.56 14.70
C GLN A 290 -2.52 -6.18 14.09
N ILE A 291 -2.50 -5.19 14.97
CA ILE A 291 -2.40 -3.78 14.64
C ILE A 291 -1.10 -3.26 15.20
N ARG A 292 -0.25 -2.68 14.35
CA ARG A 292 1.04 -2.13 14.76
C ARG A 292 1.11 -0.66 14.44
N MET A 293 1.52 0.13 15.42
CA MET A 293 2.04 1.47 15.17
C MET A 293 3.53 1.37 14.93
N VAL A 294 3.98 1.90 13.81
CA VAL A 294 5.37 1.78 13.36
C VAL A 294 5.98 3.13 13.08
N CYS A 295 7.29 3.22 13.31
CA CYS A 295 8.12 4.33 12.92
C CYS A 295 8.85 4.00 11.61
N GLU A 296 8.49 4.72 10.56
CA GLU A 296 9.06 4.61 9.23
C GLU A 296 10.24 5.57 9.08
N TRP A 297 11.48 5.08 9.19
CA TRP A 297 12.68 5.90 8.96
C TRP A 297 13.12 5.93 7.49
N THR A 298 12.63 4.98 6.71
CA THR A 298 12.88 4.84 5.29
C THR A 298 11.52 4.97 4.59
N PRO A 299 11.35 5.93 3.66
CA PRO A 299 10.08 6.15 2.99
C PRO A 299 9.43 4.89 2.39
N TYR A 300 8.14 5.03 2.12
CA TYR A 300 7.29 4.03 1.49
C TYR A 300 7.31 2.65 2.13
N MET A 301 7.36 2.62 3.45
CA MET A 301 7.13 1.45 4.28
C MET A 301 8.13 0.32 4.05
N HIS A 302 9.36 0.69 3.70
CA HIS A 302 10.53 -0.18 3.80
C HIS A 302 10.96 -0.36 5.26
N ILE A 303 10.01 -0.78 6.08
CA ILE A 303 10.24 -1.09 7.48
C ILE A 303 10.73 -2.55 7.51
N PRO A 304 11.97 -2.82 7.96
CA PRO A 304 12.41 -4.17 8.24
C PRO A 304 11.40 -4.88 9.13
N CYS A 305 11.05 -6.12 8.82
CA CYS A 305 10.17 -6.97 9.65
C CYS A 305 10.89 -7.39 10.94
N ASN A 306 11.19 -6.41 11.79
CA ASN A 306 11.77 -6.55 13.10
C ASN A 306 11.01 -5.64 14.08
N ASP A 307 11.25 -5.85 15.37
CA ASP A 307 10.52 -5.13 16.42
C ASP A 307 11.11 -3.75 16.71
N ASP A 308 12.28 -3.40 16.17
CA ASP A 308 12.97 -2.13 16.42
C ASP A 308 12.17 -0.90 15.97
N HIS A 309 11.23 -1.10 15.03
CA HIS A 309 10.39 -0.05 14.46
C HIS A 309 9.00 0.03 15.09
N VAL A 310 8.63 -0.94 15.94
CA VAL A 310 7.28 -1.05 16.50
C VAL A 310 7.18 -0.17 17.75
N LEU A 311 6.30 0.82 17.71
CA LEU A 311 6.02 1.74 18.83
C LEU A 311 4.90 1.24 19.73
N LEU A 312 3.95 0.50 19.16
CA LEU A 312 2.80 -0.06 19.85
C LEU A 312 2.27 -1.26 19.06
N GLU A 313 1.90 -2.32 19.78
CA GLU A 313 1.10 -3.41 19.25
C GLU A 313 -0.26 -3.42 19.95
N VAL A 314 -1.34 -3.55 19.18
CA VAL A 314 -2.71 -3.71 19.66
C VAL A 314 -3.26 -4.99 19.06
N SER A 315 -3.69 -5.91 19.92
CA SER A 315 -4.35 -7.16 19.51
C SER A 315 -5.87 -6.99 19.52
N LEU A 316 -6.55 -7.66 18.60
CA LEU A 316 -8.02 -7.70 18.52
C LEU A 316 -8.65 -8.84 19.35
N LEU A 317 -7.83 -9.70 19.99
CA LEU A 317 -8.28 -10.87 20.76
C LEU A 317 -8.93 -10.48 22.10
#